data_AF-A0A3D4RTA5-F1
#
_entry.id   AF-A0A3D4RTA5-F1
#
_cell.length_a   1.000
_cell.length_b   1.000
_cell.length_c   1.000
_cell.angle_alpha   90.00
_cell.angle_beta   90.00
_cell.angle_gamma   90.00
#
_symmetry.space_group_name_H-M   'P 1'
#
loop_
_entity.id
_entity.type
_entity.pdbx_description
1 polymer ?
#
loop_
_entity_poly.entity_id
_entity_poly.type
_entity_poly.pdbx_seq_one_letter_code
_entity_poly.pdbx_strand_id
1 'polypeptide(L)'
;MTTVSSQHARVLSGMRPTGQLHLGHYHGVLKNWIELQHEYECFFFVADWHALTTDYEDPSNIPRASYDMVVDWLASGVSAGSATLF
;
A
#
# COMPACT_ATOMS: atom_id res chain seq x y z
N MET A 1 -9.90 12.32 -26.20
CA MET A 1 -9.13 11.57 -25.18
C MET A 1 -8.02 12.48 -24.69
N THR A 2 -8.21 13.08 -23.52
CA THR A 2 -7.26 14.00 -22.91
C THR A 2 -6.05 13.21 -22.44
N THR A 3 -4.93 13.34 -23.15
CA THR A 3 -3.64 12.82 -22.71
C THR A 3 -3.18 13.64 -21.53
N VAL A 4 -3.36 13.13 -20.32
CA VAL A 4 -2.82 13.73 -19.10
C VAL A 4 -1.31 13.83 -19.30
N SER A 5 -0.76 15.05 -19.24
CA SER A 5 0.68 15.28 -19.36
C SER A 5 1.41 14.46 -18.29
N SER A 6 2.46 13.75 -18.69
CA SER A 6 3.25 12.84 -17.84
C SER A 6 3.81 13.48 -16.56
N GLN A 7 3.81 14.81 -16.42
CA GLN A 7 4.22 15.51 -15.20
C GLN A 7 3.21 15.47 -14.03
N HIS A 8 1.99 14.93 -14.21
CA HIS A 8 0.95 14.92 -13.17
C HIS A 8 0.25 13.57 -12.96
N ALA A 9 0.83 12.48 -13.46
CA ALA A 9 0.23 11.16 -13.27
C ALA A 9 0.48 10.68 -11.83
N ARG A 10 -0.61 10.51 -11.08
CA ARG A 10 -0.61 10.09 -9.67
C ARG A 10 -1.14 8.69 -9.55
N VAL A 11 -0.55 7.91 -8.65
CA VAL A 11 -1.04 6.59 -8.27
C VAL A 11 -1.43 6.64 -6.81
N LEU A 12 -2.69 6.32 -6.51
CA LEU A 12 -3.16 6.07 -5.16
C LEU A 12 -3.48 4.58 -5.06
N SER A 13 -2.84 3.90 -4.11
CA SER A 13 -3.11 2.49 -3.84
C SER A 13 -3.14 2.25 -2.35
N GLY A 14 -4.08 1.42 -1.90
CA GLY A 14 -4.22 1.11 -0.48
C GLY A 14 -4.51 -0.36 -0.28
N MET A 15 -4.03 -0.90 0.84
CA MET A 15 -4.25 -2.29 1.21
C MET A 15 -4.78 -2.38 2.63
N ARG A 16 -5.73 -3.29 2.85
CA ARG A 16 -6.32 -3.51 4.16
C ARG A 16 -5.38 -4.39 5.01
N PRO A 17 -5.19 -4.06 6.30
CA PRO A 17 -4.37 -4.85 7.22
C PRO A 17 -5.12 -6.10 7.73
N THR A 18 -5.45 -7.06 6.85
CA THR A 18 -6.25 -8.26 7.19
C THR A 18 -5.42 -9.50 7.55
N GLY A 19 -4.13 -9.33 7.87
CA GLY A 19 -3.23 -10.43 8.22
C GLY A 19 -1.84 -10.30 7.60
N GLN A 20 -1.06 -11.38 7.68
CA GLN A 20 0.31 -11.42 7.16
C GLN A 20 0.35 -11.40 5.63
N LEU A 21 1.29 -10.63 5.08
CA LEU A 21 1.57 -10.67 3.66
C LEU A 21 2.23 -12.00 3.26
N HIS A 22 2.04 -12.36 2.00
CA HIS A 22 2.56 -13.60 1.44
C HIS A 22 2.94 -13.38 -0.02
N LEU A 23 3.59 -14.36 -0.65
CA LEU A 23 4.13 -14.25 -2.02
C LEU A 23 3.09 -13.81 -3.07
N GLY A 24 1.82 -14.19 -2.90
CA GLY A 24 0.72 -13.68 -3.75
C GLY A 24 0.59 -12.14 -3.74
N HIS A 25 0.75 -11.49 -2.59
CA HIS A 25 0.75 -10.02 -2.49
C HIS A 25 2.00 -9.41 -3.12
N TYR A 26 3.16 -10.07 -2.95
CA TYR A 26 4.40 -9.61 -3.55
C TYR A 26 4.32 -9.58 -5.08
N HIS A 27 3.92 -10.71 -5.68
CA HIS A 27 3.78 -10.82 -7.13
C HIS A 27 2.57 -10.06 -7.68
N GLY A 28 1.51 -9.89 -6.87
CA GLY A 28 0.30 -9.21 -7.28
C GLY A 28 0.40 -7.69 -7.25
N VAL A 29 0.97 -7.11 -6.19
CA VAL A 29 0.93 -5.65 -5.97
C VAL A 29 2.29 -5.05 -5.66
N LEU A 30 3.10 -5.64 -4.77
CA LEU A 30 4.32 -4.97 -4.28
C LEU A 30 5.36 -4.83 -5.36
N LYS A 31 5.55 -5.85 -6.22
CA LYS A 31 6.47 -5.75 -7.35
C LYS A 31 6.13 -4.57 -8.27
N ASN A 32 4.83 -4.36 -8.53
CA ASN A 32 4.37 -3.25 -9.33
C ASN A 32 4.58 -1.89 -8.61
N TRP A 33 4.31 -1.82 -7.31
CA TRP A 33 4.60 -0.60 -6.53
C TRP A 33 6.07 -0.21 -6.55
N ILE A 34 6.98 -1.20 -6.53
CA ILE A 34 8.43 -0.96 -6.59
C ILE A 34 8.84 -0.28 -7.90
N GLU A 35 8.21 -0.63 -9.01
CA GLU A 35 8.45 -0.02 -10.32
C GLU A 35 7.76 1.37 -10.39
N LEU A 36 6.47 1.44 -10.03
CA LEU A 36 5.66 2.66 -10.13
C LEU A 36 6.17 3.83 -9.29
N GLN A 37 6.73 3.58 -8.09
CA GLN A 37 7.24 4.65 -7.23
C GLN A 37 8.38 5.48 -7.87
N HIS A 38 9.00 5.00 -8.95
CA HIS A 38 10.04 5.71 -9.68
C HIS A 38 9.52 6.39 -10.95
N GLU A 39 8.32 6.05 -11.39
CA GLU A 39 7.70 6.55 -12.63
C GLU A 39 6.59 7.57 -12.36
N TYR A 40 5.95 7.50 -11.19
CA TYR A 40 4.75 8.28 -10.83
C TYR A 40 4.86 8.90 -9.44
N GLU A 41 4.03 9.91 -9.17
CA GLU A 41 3.81 10.41 -7.82
C GLU A 41 2.88 9.42 -7.08
N CYS A 42 3.47 8.59 -6.23
CA CYS A 42 2.78 7.50 -5.55
C CYS A 42 2.34 7.86 -4.12
N PHE A 43 1.12 7.45 -3.80
CA PHE A 43 0.50 7.50 -2.47
C PHE A 43 0.07 6.07 -2.12
N PHE A 44 0.75 5.47 -1.15
CA PHE A 44 0.46 4.13 -0.66
C PHE A 44 -0.02 4.21 0.77
N PHE A 45 -1.20 3.66 1.06
CA PHE A 45 -1.78 3.82 2.39
C PHE A 45 -2.34 2.55 2.99
N VAL A 46 -2.28 2.50 4.32
CA VAL A 46 -2.92 1.45 5.11
C VAL A 46 -4.41 1.76 5.22
N ALA A 47 -5.25 0.89 4.66
CA ALA A 47 -6.70 1.07 4.71
C ALA A 47 -7.30 0.49 6.01
N ASP A 48 -6.85 0.98 7.15
CA ASP A 48 -7.25 0.56 8.51
C ASP A 48 -8.75 0.77 8.80
N TRP A 49 -9.31 1.93 8.44
CA TRP A 49 -10.74 2.20 8.57
C TRP A 49 -11.59 1.24 7.73
N HIS A 50 -11.08 0.80 6.57
CA HIS A 50 -11.78 -0.18 5.75
C HIS A 50 -11.74 -1.58 6.37
N ALA A 51 -10.69 -1.93 7.13
CA ALA A 51 -10.64 -3.19 7.87
C ALA A 51 -11.71 -3.24 8.97
N LEU A 52 -12.03 -2.11 9.61
CA LEU A 52 -13.11 -2.04 10.61
C LEU A 52 -14.49 -2.42 10.07
N THR A 53 -14.71 -2.37 8.75
CA THR A 53 -16.00 -2.79 8.17
C THR A 53 -16.18 -4.30 8.14
N THR A 54 -15.10 -5.08 8.20
CA THR A 54 -15.13 -6.54 8.22
C THR A 54 -14.76 -7.11 9.58
N ASP A 55 -13.81 -6.51 10.29
CA ASP A 55 -13.29 -6.98 11.58
C ASP A 55 -13.89 -6.20 12.77
N TYR A 56 -15.15 -5.77 12.64
CA TYR A 56 -15.81 -4.94 13.66
C TYR A 56 -16.05 -5.68 15.00
N GLU A 57 -16.08 -7.02 14.98
CA GLU A 57 -16.28 -7.85 16.17
C GLU A 57 -15.04 -7.89 17.08
N ASP A 58 -13.83 -7.86 16.49
CA ASP A 58 -12.56 -7.79 17.22
C ASP A 58 -11.50 -7.01 16.41
N PRO A 59 -11.44 -5.67 16.59
CA PRO A 59 -10.49 -4.82 15.88
C PRO A 59 -9.09 -4.80 16.54
N SER A 60 -8.87 -5.58 17.61
CA SER A 60 -7.64 -5.47 18.42
C SER A 60 -6.36 -5.76 17.64
N ASN A 61 -6.45 -6.56 16.57
CA ASN A 61 -5.30 -6.92 15.75
C ASN A 61 -4.97 -5.89 14.65
N ILE A 62 -5.90 -4.99 14.29
CA ILE A 62 -5.70 -4.02 13.19
C ILE A 62 -4.44 -3.16 13.39
N PRO A 63 -4.16 -2.57 14.57
CA PRO A 63 -2.96 -1.75 14.74
C PRO A 63 -1.66 -2.52 14.50
N ARG A 64 -1.59 -3.77 14.97
CA ARG A 64 -0.42 -4.63 14.77
C ARG A 64 -0.29 -5.03 13.30
N ALA A 65 -1.39 -5.46 12.68
CA ALA A 65 -1.41 -5.84 11.27
C ALA A 65 -1.04 -4.65 10.36
N SER A 66 -1.49 -3.44 10.67
CA SER A 66 -1.09 -2.21 9.97
C SER A 66 0.41 -1.99 10.03
N TYR A 67 1.01 -2.13 11.22
CA TYR A 67 2.44 -1.95 11.40
C TYR A 67 3.25 -3.03 10.67
N ASP A 68 2.91 -4.30 10.88
CA ASP A 68 3.57 -5.44 10.24
C ASP A 68 3.51 -5.32 8.70
N MET A 69 2.36 -4.89 8.17
CA MET A 69 2.16 -4.69 6.74
C MET A 69 3.07 -3.57 6.16
N VAL A 70 3.20 -2.43 6.84
CA VAL A 70 4.11 -1.36 6.39
C VAL A 70 5.57 -1.83 6.45
N VAL A 71 5.95 -2.57 7.50
CA VAL A 71 7.29 -3.18 7.59
C VAL A 71 7.57 -4.07 6.38
N ASP A 72 6.63 -4.93 6.01
CA ASP A 72 6.75 -5.81 4.84
C ASP A 72 6.86 -5.03 3.52
N TRP A 73 6.14 -3.91 3.37
CA TRP A 73 6.27 -3.04 2.18
C TRP A 73 7.67 -2.48 2.06
N LEU A 74 8.19 -1.93 3.16
CA LEU A 74 9.54 -1.36 3.22
C LEU A 74 10.59 -2.45 2.96
N ALA A 75 10.44 -3.62 3.59
CA ALA A 75 11.34 -4.75 3.40
C ALA A 75 11.33 -5.28 1.96
N SER A 76 10.19 -5.17 1.26
CA SER A 76 10.04 -5.59 -0.13
C SER A 76 10.63 -4.58 -1.13
N GLY A 77 10.88 -3.33 -0.73
CA GLY A 77 11.52 -2.31 -1.57
C GLY A 77 10.70 -1.05 -1.83
N VAL A 78 9.52 -0.92 -1.21
CA VAL A 78 8.78 0.36 -1.22
C VAL A 78 9.55 1.37 -0.37
N SER A 79 9.75 2.58 -0.88
CA SER A 79 10.58 3.60 -0.22
C SER A 79 9.77 4.86 0.08
N ALA A 80 9.81 5.30 1.34
CA ALA A 80 9.28 6.61 1.75
C ALA A 80 10.04 7.80 1.16
N GLY A 81 11.21 7.57 0.55
CA GLY A 81 11.93 8.60 -0.22
C GLY A 81 11.43 8.76 -1.66
N SER A 82 10.62 7.82 -2.16
CA SER A 82 10.12 7.81 -3.55
C SER A 82 8.59 7.83 -3.63
N ALA A 83 7.89 7.42 -2.57
CA ALA A 83 6.44 7.48 -2.45
C ALA A 83 6.02 8.08 -1.10
N THR A 84 4.78 8.58 -1.02
CA THR A 84 4.16 8.98 0.25
C THR A 84 3.47 7.78 0.87
N LEU A 85 3.87 7.40 2.09
CA LEU A 85 3.26 6.32 2.86
C LEU A 85 2.50 6.89 4.07
N PHE A 86 1.26 6.43 4.31
CA PHE A 86 0.45 6.85 5.45
C PHE A 86 -0.61 5.84 5.90
#